data_AF-A0A0U4C651-F1
#
_entry.id   AF-A0A0U4C651-F1
#
_cell.length_a   1.000
_cell.length_b   1.000
_cell.length_c   1.000
_cell.angle_alpha   90.00
_cell.angle_beta   90.00
_cell.angle_gamma   90.00
#
_symmetry.space_group_name_H-M   'P 1'
#
loop_
_entity.id
_entity.type
_entity.pdbx_description
1 polymer ?
#
loop_
_entity_poly.entity_id
_entity_poly.type
_entity_poly.pdbx_seq_one_letter_code
_entity_poly.pdbx_strand_id
1 'polypeptide(L)'
;METQIAVWTCQSGTVPASPVSEVQSGASVGDVLQLRGLLFQGCSWMGGTMSTALSSPAAFRVTGPATSGSSDVVHGRIEDFVISGGVSICNFTVSGSVRASLNESTQKLTIDESGRSGAFKVSRVSGCLGLVQVGQAMDLRTTLQLTSPDGAVNISGS
;
A
#
# COMPACT_ATOMS: atom_id res chain seq x y z
N MET A 1 -25.74 14.43 -0.18
CA MET A 1 -25.37 13.02 -0.44
C MET A 1 -23.99 12.84 0.13
N GLU A 2 -23.87 12.28 1.34
CA GLU A 2 -22.57 11.90 1.89
C GLU A 2 -22.02 10.77 1.03
N THR A 3 -20.93 11.02 0.31
CA THR A 3 -20.21 9.97 -0.40
C THR A 3 -19.73 8.98 0.64
N GLN A 4 -20.33 7.78 0.70
CA GLN A 4 -19.85 6.73 1.58
C GLN A 4 -18.46 6.33 1.13
N ILE A 5 -17.46 6.79 1.89
CA ILE A 5 -16.07 6.41 1.71
C ILE A 5 -15.94 4.98 2.25
N ALA A 6 -15.63 4.04 1.37
CA ALA A 6 -15.31 2.69 1.80
C ALA A 6 -13.92 2.71 2.46
N VAL A 7 -13.85 2.15 3.67
CA VAL A 7 -12.60 2.00 4.42
C VAL A 7 -12.09 0.59 4.23
N TRP A 8 -10.85 0.48 3.76
CA TRP A 8 -10.13 -0.78 3.64
C TRP A 8 -9.01 -0.83 4.69
N THR A 9 -8.90 -1.97 5.38
CA THR A 9 -7.88 -2.19 6.41
C THR A 9 -7.28 -3.58 6.25
N CYS A 10 -5.98 -3.74 6.53
CA CYS A 10 -5.32 -5.05 6.57
C CYS A 10 -4.39 -5.13 7.78
N GLN A 11 -3.95 -6.34 8.12
CA GLN A 11 -3.14 -6.57 9.32
C GLN A 11 -1.64 -6.75 9.00
N SER A 12 -1.33 -7.43 7.91
CA SER A 12 0.05 -7.70 7.49
C SER A 12 0.21 -7.67 5.97
N GLY A 13 1.46 -7.49 5.53
CA GLY A 13 1.84 -7.50 4.13
C GLY A 13 3.12 -8.31 3.94
N THR A 14 3.10 -9.28 3.04
CA THR A 14 4.29 -10.06 2.68
C THR A 14 4.82 -9.57 1.35
N VAL A 15 6.08 -9.11 1.33
CA VAL A 15 6.80 -8.84 0.08
C VAL A 15 7.35 -10.19 -0.39
N PRO A 16 6.93 -10.71 -1.56
CA PRO A 16 7.45 -11.97 -2.08
C PRO A 16 8.92 -11.81 -2.48
N ALA A 17 9.71 -12.90 -2.37
CA ALA A 17 11.11 -12.94 -2.83
C ALA A 17 11.28 -12.65 -4.33
N SER A 18 10.19 -12.86 -5.09
CA SER A 18 10.18 -12.69 -6.53
C SER A 18 8.87 -12.03 -6.96
N PRO A 19 8.93 -10.93 -7.72
CA PRO A 19 10.14 -10.24 -8.19
C PRO A 19 10.82 -9.42 -7.06
N VAL A 20 12.16 -9.33 -7.05
CA VAL A 20 12.93 -8.62 -6.01
C VAL A 20 12.54 -7.14 -5.99
N SER A 21 12.22 -6.62 -4.82
CA SER A 21 11.99 -5.18 -4.64
C SER A 21 13.34 -4.46 -4.54
N GLU A 22 13.53 -3.40 -5.32
CA GLU A 22 14.81 -2.69 -5.42
C GLU A 22 14.73 -1.36 -4.67
N VAL A 23 15.78 -1.04 -3.89
CA VAL A 23 15.98 0.29 -3.30
C VAL A 23 17.02 1.01 -4.15
N GLN A 24 16.66 2.18 -4.66
CA GLN A 24 17.59 3.10 -5.30
C GLN A 24 17.74 4.33 -4.41
N SER A 25 18.99 4.64 -4.01
CA SER A 25 19.32 5.85 -3.27
C SER A 25 20.36 6.70 -3.98
N GLY A 26 20.35 7.99 -3.68
CA GLY A 26 21.37 8.92 -4.15
C GLY A 26 21.07 10.35 -3.75
N ALA A 27 22.11 11.16 -3.51
CA ALA A 27 21.99 12.55 -3.04
C ALA A 27 21.12 13.49 -3.91
N SER A 28 20.76 13.08 -5.13
CA SER A 28 19.91 13.80 -6.09
C SER A 28 18.58 13.09 -6.40
N VAL A 29 18.38 11.86 -5.91
CA VAL A 29 17.17 11.05 -6.10
C VAL A 29 16.62 10.81 -4.70
N GLY A 30 15.52 11.46 -4.32
CA GLY A 30 14.83 11.07 -3.08
C GLY A 30 14.59 9.57 -3.12
N ASP A 31 15.05 8.85 -2.08
CA ASP A 31 15.21 7.39 -2.16
C ASP A 31 13.92 6.72 -2.64
N VAL A 32 14.05 5.78 -3.58
CA VAL A 32 12.92 5.10 -4.20
C VAL A 32 13.01 3.61 -3.91
N LEU A 33 12.03 3.10 -3.15
CA LEU A 33 11.80 1.67 -3.00
C LEU A 33 10.75 1.24 -4.03
N GLN A 34 11.12 0.38 -4.97
CA GLN A 34 10.19 -0.25 -5.91
C GLN A 34 9.64 -1.54 -5.31
N LEU A 35 8.37 -1.51 -4.91
CA LEU A 35 7.61 -2.67 -4.47
C LEU A 35 7.08 -3.40 -5.70
N ARG A 36 7.76 -4.48 -6.12
CA ARG A 36 7.32 -5.27 -7.29
C ARG A 36 6.19 -6.24 -6.98
N GLY A 37 5.92 -6.50 -5.69
CA GLY A 37 4.80 -7.31 -5.22
C GLY A 37 4.54 -7.07 -3.74
N LEU A 38 3.29 -7.16 -3.33
CA LEU A 38 2.88 -7.13 -1.93
C LEU A 38 1.58 -7.94 -1.78
N LEU A 39 1.63 -8.97 -0.94
CA LEU A 39 0.49 -9.81 -0.60
C LEU A 39 -0.07 -9.34 0.73
N PHE A 40 -1.28 -8.83 0.74
CA PHE A 40 -1.90 -8.35 1.97
C PHE A 40 -2.67 -9.48 2.65
N GLN A 41 -2.61 -9.51 3.98
CA GLN A 41 -3.21 -10.52 4.83
C GLN A 41 -4.08 -9.87 5.91
N GLY A 42 -5.14 -10.58 6.30
CA GLY A 42 -6.11 -10.07 7.27
C GLY A 42 -6.89 -8.85 6.77
N CYS A 43 -7.06 -8.72 5.45
CA CYS A 43 -7.77 -7.59 4.87
C CYS A 43 -9.27 -7.69 5.09
N SER A 44 -9.84 -6.62 5.60
CA SER A 44 -11.26 -6.50 5.88
C SER A 44 -11.88 -5.30 5.19
N TRP A 45 -13.13 -5.49 4.78
CA TRP A 45 -13.95 -4.51 4.07
C TRP A 45 -15.40 -4.55 4.60
N MET A 46 -16.20 -3.55 4.24
CA MET A 46 -17.66 -3.51 4.40
C MET A 46 -18.35 -4.70 3.68
N GLY A 47 -18.29 -5.89 4.28
CA GLY A 47 -18.78 -7.13 3.67
C GLY A 47 -17.99 -8.38 4.07
N GLY A 48 -16.85 -8.23 4.77
CA GLY A 48 -16.08 -9.35 5.31
C GLY A 48 -14.60 -9.31 4.93
N THR A 49 -13.94 -10.45 5.07
CA THR A 49 -12.53 -10.62 4.71
C THR A 49 -12.38 -10.77 3.20
N MET A 50 -11.38 -10.12 2.63
CA MET A 50 -11.11 -10.21 1.19
C MET A 50 -9.64 -10.53 0.91
N SER A 51 -9.39 -11.30 -0.14
CA SER A 51 -8.02 -11.44 -0.64
C SER A 51 -7.61 -10.14 -1.32
N THR A 52 -6.39 -9.70 -1.06
CA THR A 52 -5.92 -8.44 -1.62
C THR A 52 -4.45 -8.55 -1.97
N ALA A 53 -4.12 -8.11 -3.18
CA ALA A 53 -2.76 -8.17 -3.68
C ALA A 53 -2.43 -6.93 -4.49
N LEU A 54 -1.15 -6.57 -4.46
CA LEU A 54 -0.62 -5.57 -5.38
C LEU A 54 -0.64 -6.15 -6.80
N SER A 55 -1.29 -5.42 -7.71
CA SER A 55 -1.49 -5.85 -9.10
C SER A 55 -0.48 -5.23 -10.07
N SER A 56 0.20 -4.15 -9.67
CA SER A 56 1.28 -3.51 -10.42
C SER A 56 2.40 -3.08 -9.47
N PRO A 57 3.66 -3.03 -9.93
CA PRO A 57 4.73 -2.46 -9.14
C PRO A 57 4.37 -1.05 -8.67
N ALA A 58 4.66 -0.75 -7.41
CA ALA A 58 4.45 0.57 -6.81
C ALA A 58 5.77 1.16 -6.36
N ALA A 59 5.92 2.48 -6.46
CA ALA A 59 7.14 3.17 -6.08
C ALA A 59 6.92 3.95 -4.79
N PHE A 60 7.63 3.60 -3.71
CA PHE A 60 7.69 4.39 -2.49
C PHE A 60 8.82 5.41 -2.60
N ARG A 61 8.45 6.69 -2.78
CA ARG A 61 9.38 7.82 -2.82
C ARG A 61 9.48 8.47 -1.45
N VAL A 62 10.67 8.59 -0.91
CA VAL A 62 10.90 9.30 0.35
C VAL A 62 10.70 10.81 0.14
N THR A 63 10.01 11.46 1.07
CA THR A 63 9.66 12.90 1.01
C THR A 63 10.53 13.79 1.90
N GLY A 64 11.47 13.21 2.63
CA GLY A 64 12.45 13.88 3.47
C GLY A 64 13.78 13.13 3.48
N PRO A 65 14.82 13.63 4.17
CA PRO A 65 16.05 12.88 4.32
C PRO A 65 15.78 11.60 5.12
N ALA A 66 16.12 10.44 4.55
CA ALA A 66 16.26 9.22 5.33
C ALA A 66 17.59 9.32 6.07
N THR A 67 17.56 9.59 7.38
CA THR A 67 18.77 9.59 8.20
C THR A 67 19.30 8.16 8.30
N SER A 68 20.60 7.96 8.18
CA SER A 68 21.21 6.63 8.30
C SER A 68 21.16 6.12 9.74
N GLY A 69 20.04 5.48 10.08
CA GLY A 69 19.78 4.85 11.35
C GLY A 69 18.87 3.64 11.15
N SER A 70 19.29 2.48 11.64
CA SER A 70 18.51 1.22 11.58
C SER A 70 17.20 1.25 12.40
N SER A 71 16.80 2.44 12.89
CA SER A 71 15.59 2.67 13.68
C SER A 71 14.72 3.80 13.13
N ASP A 72 14.96 4.18 11.88
CA ASP A 72 14.36 5.38 11.33
C ASP A 72 12.94 5.12 10.80
N VAL A 73 12.10 6.14 10.98
CA VAL A 73 10.78 6.20 10.36
C VAL A 73 10.94 7.02 9.09
N VAL A 74 10.95 6.31 7.96
CA VAL A 74 11.11 6.90 6.64
C VAL A 74 9.74 7.34 6.15
N HIS A 75 9.52 8.65 6.05
CA HIS A 75 8.28 9.23 5.55
C HIS A 75 8.33 9.42 4.03
N GLY A 76 7.30 8.94 3.34
CA GLY A 76 7.25 8.98 1.88
C GLY A 76 5.85 8.98 1.29
N ARG A 77 5.83 8.79 -0.03
CA ARG A 77 4.62 8.63 -0.84
C ARG A 77 4.76 7.37 -1.67
N ILE A 78 3.76 6.50 -1.62
CA ILE A 78 3.60 5.42 -2.59
C ILE A 78 2.88 5.98 -3.81
N GLU A 79 3.50 5.84 -4.97
CA GLU A 79 2.95 6.19 -6.27
C GLU A 79 2.58 4.94 -7.06
N ASP A 80 1.61 5.11 -7.95
CA ASP A 80 1.11 4.05 -8.84
C ASP A 80 0.67 2.80 -8.07
N PHE A 81 0.09 3.00 -6.90
CA PHE A 81 -0.35 1.93 -6.03
C PHE A 81 -1.64 1.36 -6.57
N VAL A 82 -1.56 0.18 -7.19
CA VAL A 82 -2.72 -0.51 -7.75
C VAL A 82 -2.94 -1.83 -7.03
N ILE A 83 -4.02 -1.89 -6.27
CA ILE A 83 -4.44 -3.07 -5.54
C ILE A 83 -5.60 -3.73 -6.27
N SER A 84 -5.53 -5.05 -6.45
CA SER A 84 -6.71 -5.86 -6.77
C SER A 84 -7.24 -6.50 -5.49
N GLY A 85 -8.54 -6.32 -5.27
CA GLY A 85 -9.24 -6.82 -4.10
C GLY A 85 -10.43 -7.67 -4.54
N GLY A 86 -10.54 -8.87 -4.00
CA GLY A 86 -11.55 -9.80 -4.48
C GLY A 86 -11.93 -10.92 -3.53
N VAL A 87 -13.21 -11.27 -3.60
CA VAL A 87 -13.80 -12.54 -3.14
C VAL A 87 -14.62 -13.12 -4.29
N SER A 88 -15.02 -14.39 -4.19
CA SER A 88 -15.69 -15.13 -5.26
C SER A 88 -16.89 -14.43 -5.92
N ILE A 89 -17.55 -13.51 -5.20
CA ILE A 89 -18.74 -12.78 -5.64
C ILE A 89 -18.50 -11.29 -5.95
N CYS A 90 -17.30 -10.78 -5.69
CA CYS A 90 -16.98 -9.36 -5.82
C CYS A 90 -15.49 -9.17 -6.06
N ASN A 91 -15.13 -8.63 -7.21
CA ASN A 91 -13.77 -8.27 -7.57
C ASN A 91 -13.73 -6.81 -7.98
N PHE A 92 -12.70 -6.09 -7.56
CA PHE A 92 -12.48 -4.71 -7.97
C PHE A 92 -10.99 -4.38 -7.92
N THR A 93 -10.61 -3.31 -8.59
CA THR A 93 -9.26 -2.78 -8.60
C THR A 93 -9.28 -1.36 -8.06
N VAL A 94 -8.25 -0.99 -7.35
CA VAL A 94 -8.14 0.29 -6.67
C VAL A 94 -6.80 0.88 -7.05
N SER A 95 -6.80 2.07 -7.64
CA SER A 95 -5.56 2.77 -8.00
C SER A 95 -5.52 4.16 -7.40
N GLY A 96 -4.32 4.57 -6.96
CA GLY A 96 -4.11 5.87 -6.33
C GLY A 96 -2.68 6.07 -5.86
N SER A 97 -2.45 7.22 -5.23
CA SER A 97 -1.17 7.59 -4.65
C SER A 97 -1.38 8.07 -3.22
N VAL A 98 -0.60 7.53 -2.29
CA VAL A 98 -0.86 7.66 -0.86
C VAL A 98 0.39 8.00 -0.07
N ARG A 99 0.23 8.74 1.03
CA ARG A 99 1.33 8.95 1.98
C ARG A 99 1.52 7.70 2.83
N ALA A 100 2.75 7.25 2.94
CA ALA A 100 3.09 6.13 3.79
C ALA A 100 4.36 6.44 4.59
N SER A 101 4.55 5.69 5.66
CA SER A 101 5.77 5.73 6.46
C SER A 101 6.23 4.32 6.74
N LEU A 102 7.50 4.05 6.48
CA LEU A 102 8.13 2.78 6.79
C LEU A 102 8.94 2.95 8.08
N ASN A 103 8.59 2.20 9.11
CA ASN A 103 9.43 2.07 10.30
C ASN A 103 10.33 0.86 10.12
N GLU A 104 11.62 1.10 9.95
CA GLU A 104 12.61 0.06 9.64
C GLU A 104 12.92 -0.83 10.86
N SER A 105 12.94 -0.27 12.08
CA SER A 105 13.17 -1.07 13.31
C SER A 105 12.10 -2.14 13.53
N THR A 106 10.85 -1.80 13.22
CA THR A 106 9.71 -2.69 13.45
C THR A 106 9.23 -3.35 12.17
N GLN A 107 9.81 -3.01 11.01
CA GLN A 107 9.35 -3.44 9.69
C GLN A 107 7.85 -3.18 9.49
N LYS A 108 7.37 -1.99 9.90
CA LYS A 108 5.95 -1.62 9.80
C LYS A 108 5.75 -0.53 8.76
N LEU A 109 4.95 -0.83 7.74
CA LEU A 109 4.49 0.14 6.76
C LEU A 109 3.14 0.69 7.19
N THR A 110 3.10 1.96 7.58
CA THR A 110 1.87 2.66 7.91
C THR A 110 1.42 3.49 6.72
N ILE A 111 0.23 3.22 6.22
CA ILE A 111 -0.45 3.97 5.18
C ILE A 111 -1.61 4.73 5.86
N ASP A 112 -1.56 6.06 5.80
CA ASP A 112 -2.55 6.92 6.44
C ASP A 112 -3.04 8.00 5.46
N GLU A 113 -4.33 7.90 5.11
CA GLU A 113 -5.03 8.85 4.24
C GLU A 113 -5.91 9.85 4.98
N SER A 114 -5.78 9.95 6.30
CA SER A 114 -6.55 10.91 7.10
C SER A 114 -6.55 12.31 6.46
N GLY A 115 -7.74 12.77 6.07
CA GLY A 115 -7.97 14.09 5.47
C GLY A 115 -7.87 14.17 3.93
N ARG A 116 -7.65 13.06 3.21
CA ARG A 116 -7.78 12.97 1.74
C ARG A 116 -8.88 11.98 1.36
N SER A 117 -10.12 12.46 1.32
CA SER A 117 -11.21 11.67 0.76
C SER A 117 -10.95 11.33 -0.71
N GLY A 118 -10.78 10.06 -1.05
CA GLY A 118 -10.78 9.58 -2.44
C GLY A 118 -9.46 9.71 -3.20
N ALA A 119 -8.33 9.60 -2.51
CA ALA A 119 -7.03 9.44 -3.17
C ALA A 119 -6.94 8.13 -3.96
N PHE A 120 -7.75 7.13 -3.58
CA PHE A 120 -7.97 5.93 -4.36
C PHE A 120 -9.28 5.96 -5.14
N LYS A 121 -9.22 5.47 -6.38
CA LYS A 121 -10.40 5.27 -7.23
C LYS A 121 -10.62 3.81 -7.51
N VAL A 122 -11.86 3.38 -7.31
CA VAL A 122 -12.29 2.05 -7.72
C VAL A 122 -12.43 1.98 -9.23
N SER A 123 -11.91 0.92 -9.81
CA SER A 123 -12.01 0.55 -11.22
C SER A 123 -12.22 -0.96 -11.35
N ARG A 124 -12.58 -1.42 -12.55
CA ARG A 124 -12.72 -2.86 -12.88
C ARG A 124 -13.57 -3.63 -11.88
N VAL A 125 -14.72 -3.06 -11.50
CA VAL A 125 -15.69 -3.75 -10.63
C VAL A 125 -16.37 -4.87 -11.40
N SER A 126 -16.38 -6.07 -10.83
CA SER A 126 -17.08 -7.24 -11.35
C SER A 126 -17.75 -7.96 -10.18
N GLY A 127 -19.07 -8.16 -10.27
CA GLY A 127 -19.86 -8.62 -9.13
C GLY A 127 -20.10 -7.49 -8.12
N CYS A 128 -20.07 -7.79 -6.83
CA CYS A 128 -20.29 -6.84 -5.73
C CYS A 128 -21.72 -6.38 -5.47
N LEU A 129 -22.73 -6.89 -6.21
CA LEU A 129 -24.16 -6.63 -5.95
C LEU A 129 -24.51 -5.13 -5.80
N GLY A 130 -23.76 -4.24 -6.45
CA GLY A 130 -23.93 -2.78 -6.36
C GLY A 130 -23.36 -2.12 -5.11
N LEU A 131 -22.71 -2.88 -4.21
CA LEU A 131 -22.04 -2.35 -3.01
C LEU A 131 -20.81 -1.52 -3.34
N VAL A 132 -20.19 -1.77 -4.49
CA VAL A 132 -19.00 -1.07 -4.97
C VAL A 132 -19.28 -0.57 -6.37
N GLN A 133 -18.95 0.69 -6.64
CA GLN A 133 -19.17 1.32 -7.94
C GLN A 133 -17.85 1.78 -8.55
N VAL A 134 -17.75 1.66 -9.88
CA VAL A 134 -16.62 2.24 -10.62
C VAL A 134 -16.61 3.76 -10.41
N GLY A 135 -15.45 4.30 -10.07
CA GLY A 135 -15.28 5.72 -9.75
C GLY A 135 -15.55 6.08 -8.29
N GLN A 136 -15.97 5.11 -7.47
CA GLN A 136 -16.12 5.33 -6.03
C GLN A 136 -14.77 5.69 -5.40
N ALA A 137 -14.80 6.74 -4.58
CA ALA A 137 -13.68 7.19 -3.77
C ALA A 137 -13.51 6.26 -2.56
N MET A 138 -12.25 5.95 -2.24
CA MET A 138 -11.91 5.11 -1.10
C MET A 138 -10.71 5.64 -0.36
N ASP A 139 -10.72 5.34 0.94
CA ASP A 139 -9.64 5.70 1.84
C ASP A 139 -8.99 4.43 2.37
N LEU A 140 -7.67 4.41 2.30
CA LEU A 140 -6.79 3.37 2.76
C LEU A 140 -6.19 3.78 4.09
N ARG A 141 -6.51 3.03 5.14
CA ARG A 141 -5.89 3.24 6.45
C ARG A 141 -5.46 1.91 7.02
N THR A 142 -4.15 1.69 7.01
CA THR A 142 -3.62 0.41 7.46
C THR A 142 -2.20 0.55 7.99
N THR A 143 -1.87 -0.27 9.00
CA THR A 143 -0.50 -0.49 9.42
C THR A 143 -0.18 -1.95 9.15
N LEU A 144 0.71 -2.18 8.20
CA LEU A 144 1.09 -3.49 7.73
C LEU A 144 2.41 -3.88 8.38
N GLN A 145 2.42 -5.01 9.07
CA GLN A 145 3.67 -5.69 9.38
C GLN A 145 4.25 -6.24 8.07
N LEU A 146 5.40 -5.73 7.64
CA LEU A 146 6.14 -6.24 6.49
C LEU A 146 6.99 -7.43 6.89
N THR A 147 6.92 -8.47 6.07
CA THR A 147 7.83 -9.61 6.11
C THR A 147 8.37 -9.83 4.71
N SER A 148 9.70 -9.87 4.57
CA SER A 148 10.38 -10.22 3.32
C SER A 148 11.33 -11.40 3.57
N PRO A 149 11.34 -12.41 2.70
CA PRO A 149 12.31 -13.51 2.77
C PRO A 149 13.74 -13.05 2.45
N ASP A 150 13.90 -11.92 1.77
CA ASP A 150 15.21 -11.35 1.40
C ASP A 150 15.89 -10.59 2.56
N GLY A 151 15.22 -10.48 3.71
CA GLY A 151 15.69 -9.75 4.89
C GLY A 151 14.89 -8.48 5.16
N ALA A 152 15.34 -7.69 6.14
CA ALA A 152 14.70 -6.43 6.49
C ALA A 152 14.76 -5.42 5.33
N VAL A 153 13.63 -4.73 5.06
CA VAL A 153 13.57 -3.64 4.11
C VAL A 153 14.14 -2.39 4.78
N ASN A 154 15.33 -1.97 4.36
CA ASN A 154 16.01 -0.77 4.83
C ASN A 154 16.24 0.16 3.64
N ILE A 155 15.65 1.34 3.71
CA ILE A 155 15.79 2.46 2.78
C ILE A 155 16.87 3.43 3.28
N SER A 156 17.00 3.60 4.60
CA SER A 156 17.83 4.64 5.21
C SER A 156 19.35 4.45 5.12
N GLY A 157 19.84 3.37 4.51
CA GLY A 157 21.25 2.97 4.57
C GLY A 157 21.95 2.73 3.24
N SER A 158 21.37 3.17 2.12
CA SER A 158 21.93 2.95 0.78
C SER A 158 22.66 4.17 0.23
#